data_AF-A0A7X6PW98-F1
#
_entry.id   AF-A0A7X6PW98-F1
#
_cell.length_a   1.000
_cell.length_b   1.000
_cell.length_c   1.000
_cell.angle_alpha   90.00
_cell.angle_beta   90.00
_cell.angle_gamma   90.00
#
_symmetry.space_group_name_H-M   'P 1'
#
loop_
_entity.id
_entity.type
_entity.pdbx_description
1 polymer ?
#
loop_
_entity_poly.entity_id
_entity_poly.type
_entity_poly.pdbx_seq_one_letter_code
_entity_poly.pdbx_strand_id
1 'polypeptide(L)'
;MEVLWAPWRMEYILTEGKETCCIFCTGDNSTREEDRLILHKGKNTIVMMNKIPYVNGHLLVSPVKHSSGLCMLNDEERLDLINMVSIAAEILKKALRPEGLNVGLNLGKVAGAGVEEHMHFHVVPRWYGDSNFMTVIADVRVIPEH
;
A
#
# COMPACT_ATOMS: atom_id res chain seq x y z
N MET A 1 -28.65 6.53 -0.51
CA MET A 1 -27.19 6.73 -0.44
C MET A 1 -26.65 5.66 0.48
N GLU A 2 -25.87 4.72 -0.06
CA GLU A 2 -25.20 3.72 0.75
C GLU A 2 -23.93 4.36 1.34
N VAL A 3 -23.80 4.27 2.66
CA VAL A 3 -22.67 4.87 3.38
C VAL A 3 -21.69 3.76 3.72
N LEU A 4 -20.47 3.88 3.21
CA LEU A 4 -19.37 3.02 3.60
C LEU A 4 -18.59 3.71 4.71
N TRP A 5 -18.76 3.20 5.93
CA TRP A 5 -18.15 3.74 7.14
C TRP A 5 -16.69 3.29 7.23
N ALA A 6 -15.76 4.25 7.29
CA ALA A 6 -14.33 3.99 7.47
C ALA A 6 -13.80 4.62 8.78
N PRO A 7 -14.30 4.22 9.96
CA PRO A 7 -14.00 4.86 11.24
C PRO A 7 -12.51 4.82 11.61
N TRP A 8 -11.75 3.84 11.11
CA TRP A 8 -10.30 3.76 11.29
C TRP A 8 -9.53 4.94 10.66
N ARG A 9 -10.16 5.69 9.74
CA ARG A 9 -9.54 6.87 9.12
C ARG A 9 -9.46 8.07 10.08
N MET A 10 -10.31 8.10 11.12
CA MET A 10 -10.31 9.20 12.10
C MET A 10 -9.04 9.25 12.92
N GLU A 11 -8.51 8.09 13.34
CA GLU A 11 -7.24 8.03 14.06
C GLU A 11 -6.11 8.71 13.28
N TYR A 12 -6.03 8.48 11.96
CA TYR A 12 -5.03 9.11 11.10
C TYR A 12 -5.21 10.63 10.97
N ILE A 13 -6.45 11.10 10.76
CA ILE A 13 -6.74 12.54 10.65
C ILE A 13 -6.37 13.28 11.94
N LEU A 14 -6.61 12.64 13.08
CA LEU A 14 -6.34 13.17 14.41
C LEU A 14 -4.87 12.97 14.85
N THR A 15 -4.09 12.14 14.15
CA THR A 15 -2.67 11.94 14.45
C THR A 15 -1.87 13.14 13.96
N GLU A 16 -1.73 14.17 14.80
CA GLU A 16 -0.79 15.26 14.60
C GLU A 16 0.65 14.78 14.87
N GLY A 17 1.30 14.30 13.81
CA GLY A 17 2.73 13.94 13.89
C GLY A 17 3.14 13.13 12.68
N LYS A 18 3.75 13.78 11.68
CA LYS A 18 4.47 13.05 10.64
C LYS A 18 5.61 12.31 11.33
N GLU A 19 5.59 10.98 11.33
CA GLU A 19 6.77 10.20 11.67
C GLU A 19 7.92 10.70 10.79
N THR A 20 9.01 11.13 11.41
CA THR A 20 10.22 11.63 10.73
C THR A 20 11.00 10.51 10.04
N CYS A 21 10.55 9.27 10.20
CA CYS A 21 11.17 8.04 9.75
C CYS A 21 10.38 7.45 8.56
N CYS A 22 11.09 6.99 7.52
CA CYS A 22 10.45 6.27 6.43
C CYS A 22 9.99 4.87 6.90
N ILE A 23 8.71 4.54 6.69
CA ILE A 23 8.10 3.27 7.12
C ILE A 23 8.70 2.04 6.44
N PHE A 24 9.28 2.20 5.25
CA PHE A 24 9.91 1.12 4.49
C PHE A 24 11.39 0.95 4.85
N CYS A 25 12.01 1.93 5.50
CA CYS A 25 13.40 1.86 5.91
C CYS A 25 13.51 1.07 7.22
N THR A 26 13.86 -0.21 7.10
CA THR A 26 14.18 -1.07 8.24
C THR A 26 15.63 -0.84 8.68
N GLY A 27 15.95 0.31 9.29
CA GLY A 27 17.22 0.49 10.03
C GLY A 27 17.20 -0.19 11.40
N ASP A 28 18.26 0.00 12.21
CA ASP A 28 18.44 -0.54 13.58
C ASP A 28 17.42 -0.03 14.64
N ASN A 29 16.32 0.59 14.21
CA ASN A 29 15.32 1.13 15.13
C ASN A 29 14.49 0.01 15.78
N SER A 30 14.50 0.04 17.11
CA SER A 30 13.95 -0.88 18.12
C SER A 30 12.43 -1.13 18.11
N THR A 31 11.72 -0.74 17.05
CA THR A 31 10.29 -1.09 16.89
C THR A 31 10.18 -2.49 16.30
N ARG A 32 9.45 -3.37 16.98
CA ARG A 32 9.30 -4.77 16.57
C ARG A 32 8.78 -4.83 15.13
N GLU A 33 9.38 -5.66 14.29
CA GLU A 33 8.97 -5.84 12.89
C GLU A 33 7.47 -6.20 12.77
N GLU A 34 6.93 -6.85 13.80
CA GLU A 34 5.50 -7.19 13.98
C GLU A 34 4.59 -5.95 14.01
N ASP A 35 5.03 -4.85 14.63
CA ASP A 35 4.25 -3.61 14.72
C ASP A 35 4.19 -2.87 13.36
N ARG A 36 5.10 -3.20 12.44
CA ARG A 36 5.20 -2.57 11.11
C ARG A 36 4.42 -3.31 10.03
N LEU A 37 3.69 -4.37 10.37
CA LEU A 37 2.89 -5.16 9.43
C LEU A 37 3.71 -5.68 8.22
N ILE A 38 5.00 -5.97 8.43
CA ILE A 38 5.88 -6.52 7.40
C ILE A 38 5.51 -8.00 7.20
N LEU A 39 5.20 -8.37 5.96
CA LEU A 39 4.90 -9.75 5.57
C LEU A 39 6.15 -10.46 5.04
N HIS A 40 7.03 -9.72 4.37
CA HIS A 40 8.24 -10.27 3.77
C HIS A 40 9.32 -9.19 3.64
N LYS A 41 10.57 -9.56 3.92
CA LYS A 41 11.75 -8.74 3.65
C LYS A 41 12.77 -9.62 2.93
N GLY A 42 12.94 -9.35 1.64
CA GLY A 42 13.93 -9.98 0.78
C GLY A 42 15.22 -9.16 0.69
N LYS A 43 16.07 -9.50 -0.28
CA LYS A 43 17.32 -8.78 -0.54
C LYS A 43 17.06 -7.37 -1.08
N ASN A 44 16.22 -7.25 -2.11
CA ASN A 44 15.98 -5.98 -2.79
C ASN A 44 14.56 -5.42 -2.54
N THR A 45 13.66 -6.21 -1.98
CA THR A 45 12.23 -5.89 -1.85
C THR A 45 11.69 -6.13 -0.45
N ILE A 46 10.69 -5.34 -0.06
CA ILE A 46 9.92 -5.49 1.17
C ILE A 46 8.43 -5.47 0.84
N VAL A 47 7.66 -6.32 1.52
CA VAL A 47 6.20 -6.41 1.41
C VAL A 47 5.57 -6.14 2.77
N MET A 48 4.60 -5.25 2.81
CA MET A 48 3.90 -4.83 4.01
C MET A 48 2.40 -4.82 3.77
N MET A 49 1.59 -5.01 4.82
CA MET A 49 0.18 -4.66 4.75
C MET A 49 0.02 -3.14 4.92
N ASN A 50 -0.86 -2.54 4.12
CA ASN A 50 -1.17 -1.13 4.28
C ASN A 50 -1.98 -0.94 5.58
N LYS A 51 -1.46 -0.12 6.49
CA LYS A 51 -2.15 0.25 7.75
C LYS A 51 -3.49 0.95 7.50
N ILE A 52 -3.63 1.64 6.38
CA ILE A 52 -4.86 2.32 5.95
C ILE A 52 -5.29 1.74 4.60
N PRO A 53 -5.84 0.51 4.60
CA PRO A 53 -6.14 -0.19 3.36
C PRO A 53 -7.35 0.43 2.64
N TYR A 54 -7.38 0.33 1.31
CA TYR A 54 -8.61 0.61 0.54
C TYR A 54 -9.66 -0.46 0.83
N VAL A 55 -9.18 -1.71 0.87
CA VAL A 55 -9.93 -2.93 1.18
C VAL A 55 -8.98 -3.94 1.84
N ASN A 56 -9.55 -4.91 2.56
CA ASN A 56 -8.77 -5.93 3.25
C ASN A 56 -7.83 -6.67 2.28
N GLY A 57 -6.58 -6.87 2.71
CA GLY A 57 -5.53 -7.45 1.87
C GLY A 57 -4.79 -6.47 0.97
N HIS A 58 -4.96 -5.15 1.15
CA HIS A 58 -4.14 -4.15 0.48
C HIS A 58 -2.66 -4.28 0.89
N LEU A 59 -1.82 -4.72 -0.04
CA LEU A 59 -0.38 -4.85 0.15
C LEU A 59 0.38 -3.69 -0.47
N LEU A 60 1.51 -3.35 0.16
CA LEU A 60 2.53 -2.45 -0.34
C LEU A 60 3.77 -3.26 -0.67
N VAL A 61 4.28 -3.12 -1.90
CA VAL A 61 5.52 -3.75 -2.35
C VAL A 61 6.52 -2.67 -2.73
N SER A 62 7.65 -2.63 -2.03
CA SER A 62 8.60 -1.51 -2.09
C SER A 62 10.04 -2.03 -2.21
N PRO A 63 10.97 -1.29 -2.85
CA PRO A 63 12.38 -1.62 -2.75
C PRO A 63 12.88 -1.43 -1.31
N VAL A 64 13.85 -2.25 -0.89
CA VAL A 64 14.58 -2.03 0.38
C VAL A 64 15.39 -0.73 0.30
N LYS A 65 15.95 -0.44 -0.88
CA LYS A 65 16.63 0.82 -1.18
C LYS A 65 15.64 1.99 -1.07
N HIS A 66 15.99 2.99 -0.27
CA HIS A 66 15.25 4.24 -0.21
C HIS A 66 15.33 4.97 -1.54
N SER A 67 14.20 5.06 -2.25
CA SER A 67 14.14 5.62 -3.59
C SER A 67 12.74 6.12 -3.90
N SER A 68 12.63 7.32 -4.46
CA SER A 68 11.36 7.94 -4.83
C SER A 68 10.84 7.53 -6.20
N GLY A 69 11.55 6.69 -6.96
CA GLY A 69 11.08 6.27 -8.28
C GLY A 69 11.90 5.18 -8.98
N LEU A 70 11.27 4.53 -9.95
CA LEU A 70 11.80 3.38 -10.70
C LEU A 70 13.12 3.67 -11.46
N CYS A 71 13.35 4.92 -11.86
CA CYS A 71 14.55 5.32 -12.59
C CYS A 71 15.83 5.32 -11.74
N MET A 72 15.70 5.31 -10.41
CA MET A 72 16.83 5.28 -9.48
C MET A 72 17.23 3.85 -9.06
N LEU A 73 16.46 2.86 -9.49
CA LEU A 73 16.77 1.45 -9.28
C LEU A 73 17.68 0.92 -10.39
N ASN A 74 18.46 -0.11 -10.12
CA ASN A 74 19.15 -0.87 -11.18
C ASN A 74 18.21 -1.96 -11.75
N ASP A 75 18.68 -2.69 -12.78
CA ASP A 75 17.85 -3.71 -13.44
C ASP A 75 17.51 -4.90 -12.54
N GLU A 76 18.45 -5.34 -11.69
CA GLU A 76 18.22 -6.43 -10.73
C GLU A 76 17.14 -6.01 -9.69
N GLU A 77 17.23 -4.79 -9.17
CA GLU A 77 16.27 -4.23 -8.22
C GLU A 77 14.88 -4.09 -8.85
N ARG A 78 14.79 -3.58 -10.08
CA ARG A 78 13.50 -3.47 -10.81
C ARG A 78 12.88 -4.83 -11.08
N LEU A 79 13.68 -5.79 -11.51
CA LEU A 79 13.20 -7.14 -11.81
C LEU A 79 12.69 -7.84 -10.56
N ASP A 80 13.45 -7.78 -9.45
CA ASP A 80 13.02 -8.34 -8.16
C ASP A 80 11.72 -7.69 -7.68
N LEU A 81 11.60 -6.37 -7.83
CA LEU A 81 10.40 -5.61 -7.46
C LEU A 81 9.16 -6.07 -8.23
N ILE A 82 9.24 -6.20 -9.55
CA ILE A 82 8.12 -6.64 -10.38
C ILE A 82 7.78 -8.12 -10.12
N ASN A 83 8.79 -8.97 -9.93
CA ASN A 83 8.57 -10.37 -9.55
C ASN A 83 7.84 -10.47 -8.20
N MET A 84 8.23 -9.65 -7.23
CA MET A 84 7.59 -9.62 -5.92
C MET A 84 6.13 -9.12 -5.99
N VAL A 85 5.83 -8.14 -6.86
CA VAL A 85 4.45 -7.72 -7.15
C VAL A 85 3.63 -8.89 -7.71
N SER A 86 4.20 -9.68 -8.62
CA SER A 86 3.54 -10.87 -9.17
C SER A 86 3.26 -11.92 -8.08
N ILE A 87 4.24 -12.18 -7.20
CA ILE A 87 4.09 -13.11 -6.08
C ILE A 87 3.00 -12.62 -5.11
N ALA A 88 2.99 -11.33 -4.76
CA ALA A 88 1.97 -10.73 -3.90
C ALA A 88 0.56 -10.89 -4.51
N ALA A 89 0.42 -10.67 -5.81
CA ALA A 89 -0.83 -10.89 -6.53
C ALA A 89 -1.30 -12.36 -6.47
N GLU A 90 -0.39 -13.32 -6.65
CA GLU A 90 -0.72 -14.75 -6.51
C GLU A 90 -1.13 -15.15 -5.09
N ILE A 91 -0.44 -14.62 -4.09
CA ILE A 91 -0.76 -14.86 -2.68
C ILE A 91 -2.16 -14.34 -2.38
N LEU A 92 -2.50 -13.13 -2.81
CA LEU A 92 -3.85 -12.57 -2.63
C LEU A 92 -4.91 -13.40 -3.35
N LYS A 93 -4.65 -13.87 -4.57
CA LYS A 93 -5.53 -14.79 -5.29
C LYS A 93 -5.81 -16.07 -4.51
N LYS A 94 -4.78 -16.66 -3.90
CA LYS A 94 -4.91 -17.90 -3.12
C LYS A 94 -5.60 -17.67 -1.78
N ALA A 95 -5.23 -16.62 -1.06
CA ALA A 95 -5.68 -16.36 0.30
C ALA A 95 -7.10 -15.78 0.37
N LEU A 96 -7.44 -14.86 -0.53
CA LEU A 96 -8.67 -14.09 -0.47
C LEU A 96 -9.65 -14.37 -1.62
N ARG A 97 -9.19 -15.05 -2.68
CA ARG A 97 -9.98 -15.33 -3.89
C ARG A 97 -10.71 -14.10 -4.46
N PRO A 98 -10.02 -12.95 -4.63
CA PRO A 98 -10.60 -11.80 -5.32
C PRO A 98 -10.91 -12.11 -6.78
N GLU A 99 -11.91 -11.43 -7.32
CA GLU A 99 -12.31 -11.51 -8.72
C GLU A 99 -11.43 -10.63 -9.62
N GLY A 100 -10.70 -9.67 -9.03
CA GLY A 100 -9.75 -8.81 -9.72
C GLY A 100 -8.68 -8.23 -8.80
N LEU A 101 -7.71 -7.52 -9.38
CA LEU A 101 -6.67 -6.81 -8.65
C LEU A 101 -6.44 -5.44 -9.28
N ASN A 102 -6.25 -4.41 -8.45
CA ASN A 102 -5.57 -3.20 -8.90
C ASN A 102 -4.11 -3.27 -8.49
N VAL A 103 -3.23 -2.99 -9.45
CA VAL A 103 -1.81 -2.83 -9.21
C VAL A 103 -1.42 -1.45 -9.72
N GLY A 104 -0.81 -0.63 -8.88
CA GLY A 104 -0.53 0.76 -9.23
C GLY A 104 0.63 1.36 -8.43
N LEU A 105 1.20 2.42 -8.97
CA LEU A 105 2.30 3.16 -8.38
C LEU A 105 2.03 4.65 -8.57
N ASN A 106 2.09 5.41 -7.46
CA ASN A 106 1.98 6.86 -7.48
C ASN A 106 3.38 7.45 -7.26
N LEU A 107 3.83 8.33 -8.15
CA LEU A 107 5.15 8.98 -8.07
C LEU A 107 4.99 10.50 -7.90
N GLY A 108 5.56 11.03 -6.82
CA GLY A 108 5.47 12.43 -6.44
C GLY A 108 4.16 12.81 -5.75
N LYS A 109 4.20 13.91 -4.97
CA LYS A 109 3.07 14.37 -4.17
C LYS A 109 1.79 14.61 -4.97
N VAL A 110 1.90 15.17 -6.16
CA VAL A 110 0.73 15.52 -7.01
C VAL A 110 0.01 14.28 -7.51
N ALA A 111 0.72 13.16 -7.71
CA ALA A 111 0.12 11.88 -8.10
C ALA A 111 -0.52 11.14 -6.92
N GLY A 112 -0.47 11.70 -5.70
CA GLY A 112 -1.03 11.07 -4.50
C GLY A 112 -0.12 10.04 -3.87
N ALA A 113 1.20 10.18 -3.98
CA ALA A 113 2.15 9.35 -3.24
C ALA A 113 2.00 9.60 -1.73
N GLY A 114 1.60 8.57 -0.97
CA GLY A 114 1.46 8.66 0.48
C GLY A 114 2.79 8.78 1.23
N VAL A 115 3.86 8.22 0.64
CA VAL A 115 5.26 8.37 1.07
C VAL A 115 6.05 8.82 -0.14
N GLU A 116 6.20 10.13 -0.31
CA GLU A 116 6.75 10.74 -1.53
C GLU A 116 8.19 10.28 -1.84
N GLU A 117 9.02 10.16 -0.81
CA GLU A 117 10.45 9.85 -0.97
C GLU A 117 10.75 8.35 -1.13
N HIS A 118 9.76 7.47 -0.92
CA HIS A 118 9.94 6.02 -0.98
C HIS A 118 8.82 5.34 -1.76
N MET A 119 9.11 5.04 -3.02
CA MET A 119 8.17 4.46 -3.98
C MET A 119 7.67 3.09 -3.54
N HIS A 120 6.42 2.78 -3.84
CA HIS A 120 5.83 1.48 -3.52
C HIS A 120 4.66 1.17 -4.45
N PHE A 121 4.56 -0.07 -4.88
CA PHE A 121 3.39 -0.57 -5.56
C PHE A 121 2.29 -0.87 -4.55
N HIS A 122 1.08 -0.45 -4.89
CA HIS A 122 -0.15 -0.91 -4.28
C HIS A 122 -0.60 -2.18 -5.00
N VAL A 123 -0.92 -3.24 -4.26
CA VAL A 123 -1.55 -4.45 -4.77
C VAL A 123 -2.85 -4.65 -3.98
N VAL A 124 -3.99 -4.41 -4.64
CA VAL A 124 -5.29 -4.28 -3.99
C VAL A 124 -6.25 -5.34 -4.54
N PRO A 125 -6.68 -6.33 -3.74
CA PRO A 125 -7.68 -7.33 -4.15
C PRO A 125 -9.05 -6.69 -4.33
N ARG A 126 -9.80 -7.10 -5.37
CA ARG A 126 -11.10 -6.50 -5.73
C ARG A 126 -12.18 -7.56 -5.94
N TRP A 127 -13.43 -7.16 -5.65
CA TRP A 127 -14.63 -7.97 -5.87
C TRP A 127 -15.69 -7.17 -6.61
N TYR A 128 -16.56 -7.84 -7.36
CA TYR A 128 -17.69 -7.17 -8.00
C TYR A 128 -18.54 -6.44 -6.95
N GLY A 129 -18.82 -5.15 -7.21
CA GLY A 129 -19.61 -4.31 -6.32
C GLY A 129 -18.83 -3.66 -5.16
N ASP A 130 -17.52 -3.88 -5.04
CA ASP A 130 -16.71 -3.12 -4.08
C ASP A 130 -16.43 -1.68 -4.58
N SER A 131 -16.28 -0.74 -3.64
CA SER A 131 -15.98 0.65 -3.99
C SER A 131 -14.64 0.74 -4.71
N ASN A 132 -14.60 1.32 -5.91
CA ASN A 132 -13.37 1.49 -6.70
C ASN A 132 -12.74 2.87 -6.51
N PHE A 133 -11.54 3.05 -7.09
CA PHE A 133 -10.78 4.29 -7.06
C PHE A 133 -11.53 5.49 -7.69
N MET A 134 -12.62 5.24 -8.41
CA MET A 134 -13.51 6.24 -8.97
C MET A 134 -14.83 6.31 -8.18
N THR A 135 -14.81 6.83 -6.95
CA THR A 135 -16.02 7.22 -6.20
C THR A 135 -16.87 8.30 -6.89
N VAL A 136 -16.57 8.68 -8.13
CA VAL A 136 -17.10 9.90 -8.76
C VAL A 136 -18.34 9.68 -9.63
N ILE A 137 -18.75 8.44 -9.93
CA ILE A 137 -19.94 8.20 -10.81
C ILE A 137 -21.02 7.32 -10.15
N ALA A 138 -20.81 6.81 -8.93
CA ALA A 138 -21.68 5.80 -8.33
C ALA A 138 -22.53 6.27 -7.13
N ASP A 139 -22.55 7.56 -6.80
CA ASP A 139 -23.34 8.10 -5.65
C ASP A 139 -23.02 7.43 -4.28
N VAL A 140 -21.83 6.86 -4.13
CA VAL A 140 -21.35 6.27 -2.87
C VAL A 140 -20.34 7.22 -2.24
N ARG A 141 -20.66 7.69 -1.03
CA ARG A 141 -19.81 8.58 -0.23
C ARG A 141 -19.17 7.77 0.89
N VAL A 142 -17.84 7.72 0.93
CA VAL A 142 -17.10 7.20 2.08
C VAL A 142 -17.13 8.29 3.15
N ILE A 143 -17.79 8.02 4.27
CA ILE A 143 -17.94 8.97 5.38
C ILE A 143 -17.09 8.45 6.55
N PRO A 144 -16.14 9.25 7.07
CA PRO A 144 -15.23 8.82 8.12
C PRO A 144 -15.86 8.80 9.53
N GLU A 145 -17.00 9.46 9.75
CA GLU A 145 -17.65 9.60 11.06
C GLU A 145 -19.16 9.86 10.94
N HIS A 146 -19.95 9.29 11.87
CA HIS A 146 -21.42 9.37 11.93
C HIS A 146 -21.96 10.79 12.19
#